data_AF-A0A6L8KM63-F1
#
_entry.id   AF-A0A6L8KM63-F1
#
_cell.length_a   1.000
_cell.length_b   1.000
_cell.length_c   1.000
_cell.angle_alpha   90.00
_cell.angle_beta   90.00
_cell.angle_gamma   90.00
#
_symmetry.space_group_name_H-M   'P 1'
#
loop_
_entity.id
_entity.type
_entity.pdbx_description
1 polymer ?
#
loop_
_entity_poly.entity_id
_entity_poly.type
_entity_poly.pdbx_seq_one_letter_code
_entity_poly.pdbx_strand_id
1 'polypeptide(L)'
;MSIFNRQTVAAFVLGSALAVGVGAYAVERHEGGPHAHIGRLYAEVQATDAQKAKIDPLLKAAMADLKPLHEQLRDLHKKLLEQASAPTIDRAAMEATRQQGLALADKASSRVLQLVADVGDNLTPEQRKKLAEHLSHGRRFRGM
;
A
#
# COMPACT_ATOMS: atom_id res chain seq x y z
N MET A 1 11.09 -13.30 25.21
CA MET A 1 11.49 -12.22 24.30
C MET A 1 11.81 -12.81 22.94
N SER A 2 10.91 -12.68 21.96
CA SER A 2 11.28 -12.86 20.55
C SER A 2 10.66 -11.70 19.78
N ILE A 3 11.48 -10.69 19.53
CA ILE A 3 11.10 -9.36 19.00
C ILE A 3 11.10 -9.40 17.45
N PHE A 4 11.25 -10.58 16.83
CA PHE A 4 11.60 -10.71 15.42
C PHE A 4 10.68 -11.69 14.70
N ASN A 5 9.48 -11.23 14.38
CA ASN A 5 8.64 -11.89 13.38
C ASN A 5 9.26 -11.66 11.98
N ARG A 6 9.35 -12.71 11.16
CA ARG A 6 10.02 -12.70 9.84
C ARG A 6 9.40 -11.69 8.86
N GLN A 7 8.17 -11.26 9.11
CA GLN A 7 7.48 -10.22 8.33
C GLN A 7 7.90 -8.79 8.72
N THR A 8 8.42 -8.58 9.94
CA THR A 8 8.73 -7.24 10.47
C THR A 8 10.09 -6.73 10.01
N VAL A 9 11.05 -7.61 9.71
CA VAL A 9 12.39 -7.21 9.24
C VAL A 9 12.31 -6.56 7.84
N ALA A 10 11.48 -7.09 6.94
CA ALA A 10 11.24 -6.47 5.63
C ALA A 10 10.51 -5.11 5.74
N ALA A 11 9.61 -4.98 6.72
CA ALA A 11 8.85 -3.74 6.98
C ALA A 11 9.69 -2.61 7.59
N PHE A 12 10.79 -2.94 8.29
CA PHE A 12 11.66 -1.94 8.92
C PHE A 12 12.82 -1.50 8.02
N VAL A 13 13.27 -2.35 7.09
CA VAL A 13 14.43 -2.03 6.24
C VAL A 13 14.05 -1.15 5.05
N LEU A 14 12.88 -1.31 4.42
CA LEU A 14 12.52 -0.56 3.20
C LEU A 14 11.78 0.76 3.42
N GLY A 15 11.71 1.24 4.67
CA GLY A 15 10.99 2.46 5.02
C GLY A 15 9.49 2.22 5.10
N SER A 16 8.98 2.34 6.31
CA SER A 16 7.57 2.37 6.64
C SER A 16 6.89 3.68 6.19
N ALA A 17 7.06 4.08 4.93
CA ALA A 17 6.13 5.02 4.31
C ALA A 17 4.92 4.20 3.83
N LEU A 18 4.01 3.94 4.78
CA LEU A 18 2.71 3.29 4.62
C LEU A 18 2.73 1.74 4.62
N ALA A 19 2.60 1.17 5.82
CA ALA A 19 1.83 -0.07 6.00
C ALA A 19 0.36 0.05 5.50
N VAL A 20 -0.07 1.26 5.10
CA VAL A 20 -1.31 1.52 4.37
C VAL A 20 -1.20 1.20 2.86
N GLY A 21 0.00 1.13 2.28
CA GLY A 21 0.22 0.69 0.90
C GLY A 21 0.41 -0.83 0.74
N VAL A 22 0.91 -1.49 1.78
CA VAL A 22 1.04 -2.97 1.78
C VAL A 22 -0.29 -3.65 2.15
N GLY A 23 -1.20 -2.97 2.86
CA GLY A 23 -2.56 -3.49 3.12
C GLY A 23 -3.46 -3.55 1.87
N ALA A 24 -3.18 -2.72 0.85
CA ALA A 24 -3.85 -2.78 -0.45
C ALA A 24 -3.26 -3.84 -1.39
N TYR A 25 -2.10 -4.41 -1.07
CA TYR A 25 -1.38 -5.38 -1.90
C TYR A 25 -0.94 -6.65 -1.17
N ALA A 26 -1.31 -6.85 0.10
CA ALA A 26 -1.42 -8.17 0.72
C ALA A 26 -2.68 -8.90 0.20
N VAL A 27 -2.86 -8.87 -1.12
CA VAL A 27 -3.85 -9.59 -1.91
C VAL A 27 -3.13 -10.80 -2.49
N GLU A 28 -2.79 -11.74 -1.62
CA GLU A 28 -2.38 -13.06 -2.06
C GLU A 28 -2.96 -14.04 -1.04
N ARG A 29 -4.27 -14.34 -1.21
CA ARG A 29 -5.05 -15.51 -0.72
C ARG A 29 -6.51 -15.26 -0.27
N HIS A 30 -7.23 -14.27 -0.81
CA HIS A 30 -8.70 -14.28 -0.71
C HIS A 30 -9.34 -13.99 -2.07
N GLU A 31 -10.35 -14.79 -2.41
CA GLU A 31 -11.11 -14.93 -3.68
C GLU A 31 -11.88 -13.67 -4.16
N GLY A 32 -11.34 -12.47 -4.00
CA GLY A 32 -11.95 -11.23 -4.49
C GLY A 32 -10.87 -10.28 -4.97
N GLY A 33 -10.76 -10.10 -6.29
CA GLY A 33 -9.78 -9.19 -6.89
C GLY A 33 -9.94 -7.73 -6.41
N PRO A 34 -9.03 -6.82 -6.78
CA PRO A 34 -9.01 -5.42 -6.31
C PRO A 34 -10.34 -4.66 -6.48
N HIS A 35 -11.17 -5.05 -7.46
CA HIS A 35 -12.52 -4.50 -7.66
C HIS A 35 -13.50 -4.81 -6.52
N ALA A 36 -13.36 -5.95 -5.85
CA ALA A 36 -14.23 -6.35 -4.74
C ALA A 36 -14.01 -5.47 -3.49
N HIS A 37 -12.77 -5.04 -3.26
CA HIS A 37 -12.43 -4.18 -2.13
C HIS A 37 -12.88 -2.72 -2.33
N ILE A 38 -12.77 -2.20 -3.56
CA ILE A 38 -13.25 -0.86 -3.92
C ILE A 38 -14.79 -0.81 -3.87
N GLY A 39 -15.47 -1.80 -4.42
CA GLY A 39 -16.94 -1.89 -4.39
C GLY A 39 -17.48 -1.92 -2.97
N ARG A 40 -16.80 -2.63 -2.06
CA ARG A 40 -17.14 -2.65 -0.63
C ARG A 40 -16.97 -1.29 0.03
N LEU A 41 -15.89 -0.56 -0.26
CA LEU A 41 -15.67 0.79 0.25
C LEU A 41 -16.75 1.77 -0.22
N TYR A 42 -17.17 1.72 -1.49
CA TYR A 42 -18.26 2.56 -2.00
C TYR A 42 -19.61 2.29 -1.32
N ALA A 43 -19.92 1.02 -1.07
CA ALA A 43 -21.14 0.64 -0.37
C ALA A 43 -21.12 1.15 1.09
N GLU A 44 -19.98 1.05 1.76
CA GLU A 44 -19.80 1.48 3.14
C GLU A 44 -19.93 3.00 3.31
N VAL A 45 -19.40 3.80 2.37
CA VAL A 45 -19.54 5.27 2.39
C VAL A 45 -20.83 5.79 1.74
N GLN A 46 -21.68 4.88 1.22
CA GLN A 46 -22.92 5.23 0.50
C GLN A 46 -22.65 6.24 -0.63
N ALA A 47 -21.63 5.97 -1.45
CA ALA A 47 -21.34 6.80 -2.62
C ALA A 47 -22.47 6.71 -3.64
N THR A 48 -22.95 7.85 -4.13
CA THR A 48 -23.93 7.92 -5.21
C THR A 48 -23.32 7.45 -6.53
N ASP A 49 -24.14 7.06 -7.50
CA ASP A 49 -23.64 6.60 -8.80
C ASP A 49 -22.91 7.70 -9.57
N ALA A 50 -23.33 8.97 -9.40
CA ALA A 50 -22.61 10.12 -9.94
C ALA A 50 -21.23 10.31 -9.30
N GLN A 51 -21.07 9.99 -8.01
CA GLN A 51 -19.76 10.03 -7.34
C GLN A 51 -18.87 8.87 -7.79
N LYS A 52 -19.42 7.65 -7.89
CA LYS A 52 -18.69 6.48 -8.41
C LYS A 52 -18.13 6.76 -9.81
N ALA A 53 -18.97 7.30 -10.70
CA ALA A 53 -18.55 7.65 -12.07
C ALA A 53 -17.39 8.64 -12.13
N LYS A 54 -17.24 9.53 -11.13
CA LYS A 54 -16.09 10.44 -11.01
C LYS A 54 -14.86 9.79 -10.37
N ILE A 55 -15.06 8.88 -9.42
CA ILE A 55 -13.98 8.28 -8.63
C ILE A 55 -13.35 7.07 -9.33
N ASP A 56 -14.13 6.25 -10.04
CA ASP A 56 -13.65 5.07 -10.77
C ASP A 56 -12.45 5.34 -11.69
N PRO A 57 -12.44 6.39 -12.55
CA PRO A 57 -11.27 6.69 -13.38
C PRO A 57 -10.04 7.10 -12.55
N LEU A 58 -10.21 7.78 -11.42
CA LEU A 58 -9.12 8.16 -10.51
C LEU A 58 -8.44 6.93 -9.91
N LEU A 59 -9.25 5.96 -9.47
CA LEU A 59 -8.76 4.67 -8.95
C LEU A 59 -8.03 3.88 -10.03
N LYS A 60 -8.59 3.80 -11.24
CA LYS A 60 -7.96 3.10 -12.37
C LYS A 60 -6.60 3.71 -12.72
N ALA A 61 -6.51 5.04 -12.75
CA ALA A 61 -5.25 5.73 -12.97
C ALA A 61 -4.24 5.41 -11.86
N ALA A 62 -4.65 5.51 -10.60
CA ALA A 62 -3.77 5.22 -9.47
C ALA A 62 -3.26 3.78 -9.46
N MET A 63 -4.11 2.81 -9.80
CA MET A 63 -3.71 1.42 -9.94
C MET A 63 -2.70 1.22 -11.06
N ALA A 64 -2.90 1.88 -12.22
CA ALA A 64 -1.95 1.83 -13.33
C ALA A 64 -0.59 2.42 -12.93
N ASP A 65 -0.58 3.52 -12.18
CA ASP A 65 0.65 4.19 -11.72
C ASP A 65 1.38 3.38 -10.63
N LEU A 66 0.64 2.73 -9.72
CA LEU A 66 1.19 1.98 -8.59
C LEU A 66 1.69 0.58 -8.98
N LYS A 67 1.10 -0.05 -10.00
CA LYS A 67 1.49 -1.39 -10.47
C LYS A 67 3.00 -1.52 -10.76
N PRO A 68 3.64 -0.67 -11.59
CA PRO A 68 5.07 -0.79 -11.86
C PRO A 68 5.94 -0.50 -10.62
N LEU A 69 5.45 0.27 -9.64
CA LEU A 69 6.15 0.48 -8.38
C LEU A 69 6.14 -0.78 -7.52
N HIS A 70 5.03 -1.53 -7.53
CA HIS A 70 4.93 -2.81 -6.84
C HIS A 70 5.90 -3.85 -7.42
N GLU A 71 6.01 -3.93 -8.75
CA GLU A 71 6.96 -4.81 -9.44
C GLU A 71 8.42 -4.47 -9.05
N GLN A 72 8.77 -3.19 -9.04
CA GLN A 72 10.09 -2.72 -8.58
C GLN A 72 10.37 -3.07 -7.12
N LEU A 73 9.37 -2.96 -6.24
CA LEU A 73 9.52 -3.31 -4.83
C LEU A 73 9.80 -4.80 -4.66
N ARG A 74 9.11 -5.65 -5.42
CA ARG A 74 9.34 -7.10 -5.44
C ARG A 74 10.76 -7.43 -5.85
N ASP A 75 11.29 -6.75 -6.86
CA ASP A 75 12.63 -6.99 -7.35
C ASP A 75 13.71 -6.47 -6.39
N LEU A 76 13.49 -5.32 -5.72
CA LEU A 76 14.34 -4.86 -4.62
C LEU A 76 14.35 -5.84 -3.44
N HIS A 77 13.21 -6.44 -3.11
CA HIS A 77 13.13 -7.45 -2.06
C HIS A 77 13.93 -8.71 -2.41
N LYS A 78 13.83 -9.21 -3.66
CA LYS A 78 14.66 -10.32 -4.14
C LYS A 78 16.14 -9.98 -4.05
N LYS A 79 16.53 -8.80 -4.54
CA LYS A 79 17.92 -8.32 -4.50
C LYS A 79 18.46 -8.25 -3.06
N LEU A 80 17.67 -7.76 -2.11
CA LEU A 80 18.09 -7.70 -0.71
C LEU A 80 18.30 -9.11 -0.12
N LEU A 81 17.44 -10.07 -0.47
CA LEU A 81 17.59 -11.48 -0.06
C LEU A 81 18.84 -12.11 -0.65
N GLU A 82 19.13 -11.87 -1.93
CA GLU A 82 20.35 -12.32 -2.60
C GLU A 82 21.61 -11.72 -1.94
N GLN A 83 21.58 -10.41 -1.65
CA GLN A 83 22.68 -9.73 -0.94
C GLN A 83 22.89 -10.29 0.48
N ALA A 84 21.81 -10.63 1.18
CA ALA A 84 21.86 -11.19 2.53
C ALA A 84 22.29 -12.66 2.57
N SER A 85 22.15 -13.41 1.48
CA SER A 85 22.55 -14.82 1.38
C SER A 85 23.91 -15.02 0.70
N ALA A 86 24.57 -13.94 0.29
CA ALA A 86 25.89 -13.99 -0.32
C ALA A 86 26.95 -14.53 0.67
N PRO A 87 28.02 -15.20 0.18
CA PRO A 87 29.09 -15.72 1.05
C PRO A 87 29.78 -14.67 1.92
N THR A 88 29.80 -13.42 1.44
CA THR A 88 30.31 -12.25 2.16
C THR A 88 29.28 -11.14 2.10
N ILE A 89 29.01 -10.52 3.25
CA ILE A 89 28.05 -9.42 3.35
C ILE A 89 28.66 -8.11 2.88
N ASP A 90 28.17 -7.60 1.75
CA ASP A 90 28.44 -6.24 1.28
C ASP A 90 27.42 -5.27 1.90
N ARG A 91 27.83 -4.61 2.98
CA ARG A 91 26.98 -3.65 3.69
C ARG A 91 26.64 -2.42 2.85
N ALA A 92 27.55 -1.97 1.99
CA ALA A 92 27.33 -0.79 1.16
C ALA A 92 26.28 -1.09 0.09
N ALA A 93 26.34 -2.26 -0.53
CA ALA A 93 25.36 -2.69 -1.51
C ALA A 93 23.95 -2.87 -0.90
N MET A 94 23.85 -3.38 0.33
CA MET A 94 22.57 -3.48 1.04
C MET A 94 21.99 -2.10 1.38
N GLU A 95 22.83 -1.17 1.82
CA GLU A 95 22.42 0.22 2.10
C GLU A 95 21.93 0.93 0.82
N ALA A 96 22.58 0.70 -0.33
CA ALA A 96 22.11 1.20 -1.61
C ALA A 96 20.72 0.64 -1.99
N THR A 97 20.50 -0.68 -1.82
CA THR A 97 19.18 -1.29 -2.03
C THR A 97 18.12 -0.70 -1.09
N ARG A 98 18.49 -0.43 0.17
CA ARG A 98 17.62 0.23 1.15
C ARG A 98 17.19 1.62 0.70
N GLN A 99 18.13 2.43 0.20
CA GLN A 99 17.86 3.78 -0.32
C GLN A 99 16.96 3.76 -1.56
N GLN A 100 17.16 2.79 -2.46
CA GLN A 100 16.26 2.56 -3.59
C GLN A 100 14.83 2.25 -3.11
N GLY A 101 14.71 1.43 -2.05
CA GLY A 101 13.44 1.15 -1.39
C GLY A 101 12.75 2.41 -0.85
N LEU A 102 13.50 3.28 -0.16
CA LEU A 102 12.96 4.55 0.34
C LEU A 102 12.43 5.46 -0.77
N ALA A 103 13.20 5.62 -1.85
CA ALA A 103 12.79 6.45 -2.98
C ALA A 103 11.52 5.90 -3.66
N LEU A 104 11.38 4.57 -3.70
CA LEU A 104 10.19 3.92 -4.23
C LEU A 104 8.97 4.11 -3.31
N ALA A 105 9.18 3.98 -2.00
CA ALA A 105 8.14 4.17 -1.00
C ALA A 105 7.63 5.62 -0.99
N ASP A 106 8.52 6.61 -1.12
CA ASP A 106 8.15 8.02 -1.27
C ASP A 106 7.21 8.24 -2.46
N LYS A 107 7.61 7.78 -3.66
CA LYS A 107 6.78 7.86 -4.88
C LYS A 107 5.41 7.22 -4.70
N ALA A 108 5.38 6.00 -4.15
CA ALA A 108 4.13 5.30 -3.91
C ALA A 108 3.23 6.04 -2.90
N SER A 109 3.81 6.54 -1.81
CA SER A 109 3.07 7.27 -0.78
C SER A 109 2.48 8.58 -1.30
N SER A 110 3.24 9.31 -2.11
CA SER A 110 2.79 10.54 -2.77
C SER A 110 1.61 10.27 -3.71
N ARG A 111 1.68 9.21 -4.52
CA ARG A 111 0.59 8.85 -5.44
C ARG A 111 -0.70 8.44 -4.72
N VAL A 112 -0.57 7.71 -3.61
CA VAL A 112 -1.70 7.33 -2.76
C VAL A 112 -2.31 8.57 -2.10
N LEU A 113 -1.49 9.50 -1.61
CA LEU A 113 -1.99 10.76 -1.03
C LEU A 113 -2.78 11.58 -2.06
N GLN A 114 -2.28 11.70 -3.29
CA GLN A 114 -3.00 12.34 -4.39
C GLN A 114 -4.36 11.67 -4.64
N LEU A 115 -4.39 10.34 -4.73
CA LEU A 115 -5.65 9.62 -4.89
C LEU A 115 -6.63 9.90 -3.75
N VAL A 116 -6.17 9.90 -2.50
CA VAL A 116 -7.03 10.18 -1.33
C VAL A 116 -7.60 11.60 -1.41
N ALA A 117 -6.79 12.58 -1.82
CA ALA A 117 -7.25 13.95 -2.03
C ALA A 117 -8.29 14.03 -3.16
N ASP A 118 -7.99 13.47 -4.34
CA ASP A 118 -8.88 13.50 -5.50
C ASP A 118 -10.22 12.81 -5.22
N VAL A 119 -10.22 11.68 -4.51
CA VAL A 119 -11.45 11.01 -4.05
C VAL A 119 -12.17 11.89 -3.03
N GLY A 120 -11.44 12.50 -2.10
CA GLY A 120 -11.98 13.39 -1.07
C GLY A 120 -12.75 14.58 -1.65
N ASP A 121 -12.27 15.15 -2.76
CA ASP A 121 -12.92 16.27 -3.46
C ASP A 121 -14.26 15.87 -4.12
N ASN A 122 -14.51 14.57 -4.28
CA ASN A 122 -15.75 14.04 -4.85
C ASN A 122 -16.74 13.52 -3.78
N LEU A 123 -16.37 13.56 -2.51
CA LEU A 123 -17.19 13.08 -1.39
C LEU A 123 -17.66 14.22 -0.49
N THR A 124 -18.80 14.06 0.17
CA THR A 124 -19.22 15.02 1.20
C THR A 124 -18.32 14.92 2.44
N PRO A 125 -18.27 15.96 3.30
CA PRO A 125 -17.54 15.90 4.58
C PRO A 125 -17.94 14.70 5.44
N GLU A 126 -19.22 14.35 5.48
CA GLU A 126 -19.75 13.20 6.25
C GLU A 126 -19.28 11.87 5.66
N GLN A 127 -19.27 11.74 4.33
CA GLN A 127 -18.77 10.55 3.65
C GLN A 127 -17.26 10.38 3.87
N ARG A 128 -16.48 11.47 3.85
CA ARG A 128 -15.04 11.44 4.18
C ARG A 128 -14.78 10.99 5.62
N LYS A 129 -15.60 11.45 6.58
CA LYS A 129 -15.52 11.02 7.97
C LYS A 129 -15.78 9.52 8.10
N LYS A 130 -16.85 9.01 7.48
CA LYS A 130 -17.15 7.57 7.44
C LYS A 130 -15.97 6.79 6.83
N LEU A 131 -15.46 7.24 5.68
CA LEU A 131 -14.32 6.59 5.03
C LEU A 131 -13.11 6.48 5.97
N ALA A 132 -12.76 7.57 6.68
CA ALA A 132 -11.66 7.57 7.65
C ALA A 132 -11.90 6.59 8.82
N GLU A 133 -13.13 6.52 9.34
CA GLU A 133 -13.52 5.58 10.38
C GLU A 133 -13.32 4.13 9.89
N HIS A 134 -13.79 3.78 8.69
CA HIS A 134 -13.62 2.45 8.10
C HIS A 134 -12.13 2.08 7.93
N LEU A 135 -11.31 3.00 7.41
CA LEU A 135 -9.87 2.79 7.23
C LEU A 135 -9.12 2.60 8.56
N SER A 136 -9.59 3.24 9.64
CA SER A 136 -9.00 3.07 10.97
C SER A 136 -9.35 1.73 11.64
N HIS A 137 -10.58 1.21 11.42
CA HIS A 137 -11.07 -0.02 12.05
C HIS A 137 -10.49 -1.30 11.42
N GLY A 138 -10.14 -1.27 10.12
CA GLY A 138 -9.43 -2.37 9.45
C GLY A 138 -8.07 -2.72 10.07
N ARG A 139 -7.47 -1.83 10.88
CA ARG A 139 -6.20 -2.07 11.58
C ARG A 139 -6.32 -2.86 12.89
N ARG A 140 -7.54 -3.12 13.40
CA ARG A 140 -7.74 -3.81 14.69
C ARG A 140 -7.82 -5.34 14.59
N PHE A 141 -7.92 -5.92 13.39
CA PHE A 141 -8.11 -7.37 13.16
C PHE A 141 -6.84 -8.13 12.71
N ARG A 142 -5.63 -7.60 12.94
CA ARG A 142 -4.36 -8.30 12.60
C ARG A 142 -3.48 -8.54 13.83
N GLY A 143 -4.10 -8.87 14.96
CA GLY A 143 -3.43 -9.05 16.25
C GLY A 143 -4.14 -9.97 17.24
N MET A 144 -4.86 -11.00 16.75
CA MET A 144 -5.31 -12.14 17.56
C MET A 144 -4.95 -13.43 16.83
#